data_AF-A0A6C2YKM4-F1
#
_entry.id   AF-A0A6C2YKM4-F1
#
_cell.length_a   1.000
_cell.length_b   1.000
_cell.length_c   1.000
_cell.angle_alpha   90.00
_cell.angle_beta   90.00
_cell.angle_gamma   90.00
#
_symmetry.space_group_name_H-M   'P 1'
#
loop_
_entity.id
_entity.type
_entity.pdbx_description
1 polymer ?
#
loop_
_entity_poly.entity_id
_entity_poly.type
_entity_poly.pdbx_seq_one_letter_code
_entity_poly.pdbx_strand_id
1 'polypeptide(L)'
;MMEPPIAPRPNRPHRGGLLLFVLILAAWTVALCAPVDQSAAAEAIGPPGRRFYVSKLIHIVGYGSLTMLAAMIPNSLQGRRFLLLVLVLHAPLGEFLQGFFSRTPAVRDVLLDYVGIGLAMLVWRRPWSGIFRRPPTESPPRR
;
A
#
# COMPACT_ATOMS: atom_id res chain seq x y z
N MET A 1 12.73 -34.23 34.31
CA MET A 1 13.58 -33.53 33.32
C MET A 1 12.64 -32.61 32.54
N MET A 2 12.66 -31.29 32.78
CA MET A 2 11.82 -30.35 32.01
C MET A 2 12.56 -29.97 30.72
N GLU A 3 11.91 -30.06 29.57
CA GLU A 3 12.45 -29.47 28.34
C GLU A 3 12.55 -27.95 28.49
N PRO A 4 13.68 -27.34 28.09
CA PRO A 4 13.82 -25.89 28.10
C PRO A 4 12.83 -25.25 27.12
N PRO A 5 12.27 -24.08 27.44
CA PRO A 5 11.34 -23.37 26.56
C PRO A 5 12.02 -23.05 25.22
N ILE A 6 11.40 -23.51 24.13
CA ILE A 6 11.87 -23.24 22.76
C ILE A 6 11.79 -21.73 22.51
N ALA A 7 12.94 -21.08 22.40
CA ALA A 7 12.99 -19.65 22.09
C ALA A 7 12.32 -19.39 20.72
N PRO A 8 11.46 -18.36 20.60
CA PRO A 8 10.83 -18.02 19.34
C PRO A 8 11.90 -17.71 18.30
N ARG A 9 11.84 -18.40 17.14
CA ARG A 9 12.77 -18.15 16.04
C ARG A 9 12.65 -16.69 15.60
N PRO A 10 13.77 -15.97 15.42
CA PRO A 10 13.72 -14.61 14.91
C PRO A 10 13.07 -14.61 13.51
N ASN A 11 12.04 -13.78 13.33
CA ASN A 11 11.40 -13.58 12.03
C ASN A 11 12.44 -13.00 11.07
N ARG A 12 12.96 -13.82 10.15
CA ARG A 12 13.82 -13.34 9.08
C ARG A 12 12.96 -12.52 8.11
N PRO A 13 13.39 -11.30 7.73
CA PRO A 13 12.64 -10.49 6.79
C PRO A 13 12.51 -11.25 5.46
N HIS A 14 11.29 -11.37 4.95
CA HIS A 14 11.05 -11.97 3.64
C HIS A 14 11.59 -11.06 2.54
N ARG A 15 12.81 -11.33 2.10
CA ARG A 15 13.54 -10.55 1.09
C ARG A 15 12.73 -10.35 -0.20
N GLY A 16 11.96 -11.36 -0.62
CA GLY A 16 11.11 -11.26 -1.81
C GLY A 16 9.98 -10.22 -1.68
N GLY A 17 9.30 -10.16 -0.54
CA GLY A 17 8.24 -9.17 -0.31
C GLY A 17 8.78 -7.75 -0.23
N LEU A 18 9.95 -7.58 0.41
CA LEU A 18 10.63 -6.28 0.45
C LEU A 18 11.09 -5.83 -0.94
N LEU A 19 11.68 -6.74 -1.73
CA LEU A 19 12.09 -6.45 -3.10
C LEU A 19 10.90 -6.02 -3.95
N LEU A 20 9.79 -6.77 -3.88
CA LEU A 20 8.55 -6.43 -4.59
C LEU A 20 8.03 -5.05 -4.17
N PHE A 21 8.03 -4.75 -2.87
CA PHE A 21 7.63 -3.43 -2.37
C PHE A 21 8.49 -2.31 -2.92
N VAL A 22 9.82 -2.47 -2.92
CA VAL A 22 10.75 -1.47 -3.46
C VAL A 22 10.53 -1.27 -4.96
N LEU A 23 10.35 -2.36 -5.72
CA LEU A 23 10.11 -2.29 -7.16
C LEU A 23 8.80 -1.57 -7.48
N ILE A 24 7.71 -1.87 -6.76
CA ILE A 24 6.42 -1.20 -6.97
C ILE A 24 6.50 0.26 -6.52
N LEU A 25 7.17 0.55 -5.40
CA LEU A 25 7.36 1.93 -4.95
C LEU A 25 8.13 2.74 -6.00
N ALA A 26 9.22 2.20 -6.54
CA ALA A 26 10.00 2.86 -7.59
C ALA A 26 9.19 3.06 -8.87
N ALA A 27 8.44 2.04 -9.32
CA ALA A 27 7.55 2.16 -10.48
C ALA A 27 6.47 3.23 -10.26
N TRP A 28 5.92 3.30 -9.05
CA TRP A 28 4.96 4.32 -8.65
C TRP A 28 5.57 5.73 -8.67
N THR A 29 6.79 5.91 -8.14
CA THR A 29 7.52 7.18 -8.21
C THR A 29 7.72 7.64 -9.65
N VAL A 30 8.13 6.73 -10.54
CA VAL A 30 8.30 7.01 -11.97
C VAL A 30 6.97 7.42 -12.60
N ALA A 31 5.89 6.70 -12.32
CA ALA A 31 4.56 7.03 -12.84
C ALA A 31 4.04 8.39 -12.36
N LEU A 32 4.32 8.77 -11.11
CA LEU A 32 3.97 10.10 -10.57
C LEU A 32 4.72 11.23 -11.27
N CYS A 33 6.01 11.02 -11.55
CA CYS A 33 6.87 12.01 -12.19
C CYS A 33 6.75 12.02 -13.71
N ALA A 34 6.17 10.98 -14.31
CA ALA A 34 6.02 10.88 -15.74
C ALA A 34 5.13 12.02 -16.27
N PRO A 35 5.55 12.73 -17.34
CA PRO A 35 4.71 13.72 -17.97
C PRO A 35 3.44 13.05 -18.51
N VAL A 36 2.28 13.64 -18.21
CA VAL A 36 1.00 13.13 -18.69
C VAL A 36 0.60 13.89 -19.95
N ASP A 37 0.47 13.16 -21.05
CA ASP A 37 -0.13 13.69 -22.27
C ASP A 37 -1.62 13.98 -22.03
N GLN A 38 -1.97 15.27 -22.06
CA GLN A 38 -3.34 15.73 -21.81
C GLN A 38 -4.31 15.33 -22.92
N SER A 39 -3.82 15.10 -24.14
CA SER A 39 -4.64 14.65 -25.25
C SER A 39 -5.02 13.17 -25.08
N ALA A 40 -4.03 12.30 -24.86
CA ALA A 40 -4.26 10.89 -24.55
C ALA A 40 -5.11 10.70 -23.28
N ALA A 41 -4.89 11.51 -22.24
CA ALA A 41 -5.72 11.47 -21.04
C ALA A 41 -7.17 11.91 -21.30
N ALA A 42 -7.39 12.90 -22.17
CA ALA A 42 -8.73 13.34 -22.55
C ALA A 42 -9.47 12.25 -23.33
N GLU A 43 -8.77 11.54 -24.22
CA GLU A 43 -9.34 10.41 -24.98
C GLU A 43 -9.67 9.23 -24.06
N ALA A 44 -8.76 8.84 -23.17
CA ALA A 44 -8.93 7.66 -22.33
C ALA A 44 -9.94 7.84 -21.18
N ILE A 45 -9.96 9.02 -20.56
CA ILE A 45 -10.78 9.26 -19.35
C ILE A 45 -11.99 10.14 -19.68
N GLY A 46 -11.82 11.17 -20.51
CA GLY A 46 -12.86 12.11 -20.90
C GLY A 46 -12.66 13.52 -20.32
N PRO A 47 -13.77 14.23 -19.96
CA PRO A 47 -13.73 15.65 -19.67
C PRO A 47 -12.86 15.99 -18.43
N PRO A 48 -12.38 17.24 -18.31
CA PRO A 48 -11.48 17.66 -17.23
C PRO A 48 -11.97 17.30 -15.82
N GLY A 49 -13.27 17.45 -15.54
CA GLY A 49 -13.83 17.10 -14.23
C GLY A 49 -13.65 15.62 -13.88
N ARG A 50 -13.88 14.71 -14.83
CA ARG A 50 -13.67 13.27 -14.61
C ARG A 50 -12.19 12.94 -14.43
N ARG A 51 -11.31 13.55 -15.25
CA ARG A 51 -9.85 13.41 -15.11
C ARG A 51 -9.35 13.83 -13.73
N PHE A 52 -9.89 14.92 -13.19
CA PHE A 52 -9.58 15.36 -11.83
C PHE A 52 -9.92 14.29 -10.78
N TYR A 53 -11.14 13.75 -10.79
CA TYR A 53 -11.53 12.72 -9.82
C TYR A 53 -10.74 11.42 -9.99
N VAL A 54 -10.52 10.98 -11.24
CA VAL A 54 -9.73 9.77 -11.52
C VAL A 54 -8.30 9.94 -11.04
N SER A 55 -7.67 11.09 -11.27
CA SER A 55 -6.31 11.33 -10.78
C SER A 55 -6.28 11.27 -9.24
N LYS A 56 -7.26 11.86 -8.54
CA LYS A 56 -7.30 11.82 -7.07
C LYS A 56 -7.54 10.40 -6.53
N LEU A 57 -8.36 9.61 -7.21
CA LEU A 57 -8.59 8.21 -6.85
C LEU A 57 -7.32 7.37 -7.02
N ILE A 58 -6.55 7.61 -8.09
CA ILE A 58 -5.28 6.93 -8.37
C ILE A 58 -4.30 7.13 -7.21
N HIS A 59 -4.19 8.33 -6.64
CA HIS A 59 -3.38 8.60 -5.45
C HIS A 59 -3.80 7.75 -4.24
N ILE A 60 -5.09 7.78 -3.90
CA ILE A 60 -5.63 7.00 -2.77
C ILE A 60 -5.36 5.51 -2.97
N VAL A 61 -5.63 4.98 -4.16
CA VAL A 61 -5.49 3.55 -4.46
C VAL A 61 -4.01 3.13 -4.50
N GLY A 62 -3.12 3.95 -5.07
CA GLY A 62 -1.69 3.67 -5.16
C GLY A 62 -1.05 3.55 -3.77
N TYR A 63 -1.22 4.57 -2.93
CA TYR A 63 -0.68 4.57 -1.56
C TYR A 63 -1.38 3.55 -0.66
N GLY A 64 -2.69 3.34 -0.83
CA GLY A 64 -3.40 2.29 -0.11
C GLY A 64 -2.87 0.88 -0.45
N SER A 65 -2.59 0.61 -1.73
CA SER A 65 -2.06 -0.67 -2.19
C SER A 65 -0.65 -0.93 -1.68
N LEU A 66 0.23 0.08 -1.75
CA LEU A 66 1.58 0.02 -1.18
C LEU A 66 1.56 -0.22 0.33
N THR A 67 0.63 0.43 1.04
CA THR A 67 0.44 0.25 2.48
C THR A 67 -0.01 -1.17 2.83
N MET A 68 -0.95 -1.73 2.05
CA MET A 68 -1.42 -3.10 2.23
C MET A 68 -0.29 -4.10 1.97
N LEU A 69 0.48 -3.90 0.90
CA LEU A 69 1.66 -4.71 0.61
C LEU A 69 2.67 -4.67 1.76
N ALA A 70 2.99 -3.47 2.27
CA ALA A 70 3.88 -3.32 3.43
C ALA A 70 3.36 -4.06 4.67
N ALA A 71 2.05 -4.07 4.89
CA ALA A 71 1.43 -4.78 6.01
C ALA A 71 1.47 -6.32 5.84
N MET A 72 1.34 -6.80 4.60
CA MET A 72 1.40 -8.22 4.25
C MET A 72 2.81 -8.81 4.31
N ILE A 73 3.87 -8.00 4.21
CA ILE A 73 5.24 -8.50 4.35
C ILE A 73 5.40 -9.06 5.79
N PRO A 74 5.78 -10.34 5.94
CA PRO A 74 6.06 -10.91 7.24
C PRO A 74 7.39 -10.31 7.73
N ASN A 75 7.26 -9.30 8.59
CA ASN A 75 8.37 -8.57 9.17
C ASN A 75 8.09 -8.30 10.65
N SER A 76 9.12 -7.91 11.39
CA SER A 76 8.94 -7.41 12.75
C SER A 76 8.00 -6.20 12.76
N LEU A 77 7.37 -5.93 13.91
CA LEU A 77 6.53 -4.74 14.08
C LEU A 77 7.32 -3.45 13.77
N GLN A 78 8.61 -3.43 14.12
CA GLN A 78 9.52 -2.32 13.80
C GLN A 78 9.71 -2.17 12.29
N GLY A 79 9.92 -3.27 11.56
CA GLY A 79 10.07 -3.24 10.11
C GLY A 79 8.80 -2.76 9.40
N ARG A 80 7.61 -3.13 9.87
CA ARG A 80 6.34 -2.61 9.35
C ARG A 80 6.20 -1.10 9.60
N ARG A 81 6.52 -0.64 10.81
CA ARG A 81 6.53 0.80 11.14
C ARG A 81 7.51 1.58 10.26
N PHE A 82 8.68 1.00 9.98
CA PHE A 82 9.65 1.60 9.07
C PHE A 82 9.10 1.74 7.65
N LEU A 83 8.48 0.70 7.08
CA LEU A 83 7.87 0.79 5.75
C LEU A 83 6.73 1.81 5.68
N LEU A 84 5.92 1.91 6.74
CA LEU A 84 4.89 2.94 6.85
C LEU A 84 5.50 4.34 6.89
N LEU A 85 6.57 4.54 7.67
CA LEU A 85 7.29 5.80 7.72
C LEU A 85 7.84 6.17 6.34
N VAL A 86 8.39 5.21 5.60
CA VAL A 86 8.84 5.42 4.20
C VAL A 86 7.70 5.92 3.34
N LEU A 87 6.50 5.31 3.39
CA LEU A 87 5.35 5.76 2.59
C LEU A 87 4.85 7.15 3.00
N VAL A 88 4.83 7.45 4.30
CA VAL A 88 4.44 8.77 4.83
C VAL A 88 5.42 9.85 4.35
N LEU A 89 6.72 9.57 4.34
CA LEU A 89 7.72 10.51 3.82
C LEU A 89 7.73 10.57 2.29
N HIS A 90 7.38 9.47 1.61
CA HIS A 90 7.34 9.41 0.16
C HIS A 90 6.22 10.26 -0.45
N ALA A 91 5.06 10.41 0.21
CA ALA A 91 3.97 11.29 -0.25
C ALA A 91 4.41 12.75 -0.52
N PRO A 92 4.90 13.52 0.47
CA PRO A 92 5.37 14.88 0.23
C PRO A 92 6.62 14.93 -0.66
N LEU A 93 7.50 13.92 -0.58
CA LEU A 93 8.67 13.83 -1.48
C LEU A 93 8.25 13.67 -2.94
N GLY A 94 7.23 12.87 -3.24
CA GLY A 94 6.71 12.69 -4.59
C GLY A 94 6.15 13.98 -5.18
N GLU A 95 5.43 14.78 -4.39
CA GLU A 95 4.96 16.11 -4.80
C GLU A 95 6.10 17.09 -5.03
N PHE A 96 7.11 17.08 -4.17
CA PHE A 96 8.33 17.87 -4.37
C PHE A 96 9.04 17.49 -5.68
N LEU A 97 9.19 16.19 -5.95
CA LEU A 97 9.84 15.69 -7.17
C LEU A 97 9.04 16.06 -8.44
N GLN A 98 7.71 15.99 -8.40
CA GLN A 98 6.86 16.41 -9.51
C GLN A 98 7.08 17.88 -9.92
N GLY A 99 7.46 18.76 -8.99
CA GLY A 99 7.84 20.14 -9.26
C GLY A 99 8.99 20.31 -10.26
N PHE A 100 9.89 19.32 -10.34
CA PHE A 100 10.99 19.32 -11.31
C PHE A 100 10.57 18.87 -12.72
N PHE A 101 9.36 18.29 -12.87
CA PHE A 101 8.83 17.78 -14.12
C PHE A 101 7.63 18.60 -14.63
N SER A 102 7.66 19.92 -14.38
CA SER A 102 6.65 20.87 -14.86
C SER A 102 5.21 20.61 -14.37
N ARG A 103 5.04 19.92 -13.23
CA ARG A 103 3.76 19.83 -12.52
C ARG A 103 3.76 20.78 -11.32
N THR A 104 2.61 21.37 -11.02
CA THR A 104 2.46 22.22 -9.83
C THR A 104 2.25 21.33 -8.60
N PRO A 105 3.16 21.34 -7.61
CA PRO A 105 2.96 20.58 -6.38
C PRO A 105 1.68 21.02 -5.68
N ALA A 106 0.92 20.06 -5.17
CA ALA A 106 -0.34 20.33 -4.50
C ALA A 106 -0.39 19.64 -3.14
N VAL A 107 -0.47 20.42 -2.06
CA VAL A 107 -0.65 19.90 -0.70
C VAL A 107 -1.86 18.97 -0.60
N ARG A 108 -2.91 19.25 -1.37
CA ARG A 108 -4.11 18.41 -1.46
C ARG A 108 -3.78 16.97 -1.89
N ASP A 109 -2.78 16.76 -2.72
CA ASP A 109 -2.44 15.43 -3.24
C ASP A 109 -1.67 14.63 -2.19
N VAL A 110 -0.80 15.28 -1.41
CA VAL A 110 -0.21 14.69 -0.19
C VAL A 110 -1.29 14.24 0.81
N LEU A 111 -2.33 15.07 1.02
CA LEU A 111 -3.42 14.72 1.91
C LEU A 111 -4.21 13.49 1.42
N LEU A 112 -4.40 13.37 0.10
CA LEU A 112 -5.07 12.21 -0.50
C LEU A 112 -4.23 10.94 -0.38
N ASP A 113 -2.91 11.04 -0.53
CA ASP A 113 -2.00 9.92 -0.27
C ASP A 113 -2.13 9.43 1.17
N TYR A 114 -2.16 10.35 2.14
CA TYR A 114 -2.38 10.01 3.55
C TYR A 114 -3.76 9.40 3.81
N VAL A 115 -4.80 9.83 3.09
CA VAL A 115 -6.11 9.16 3.15
C VAL A 115 -5.99 7.70 2.68
N GLY A 116 -5.28 7.45 1.57
CA GLY A 116 -5.01 6.09 1.09
C GLY A 116 -4.29 5.22 2.11
N ILE A 117 -3.21 5.73 2.73
CA ILE A 117 -2.47 5.05 3.80
C ILE A 117 -3.39 4.75 4.99
N GLY A 118 -4.15 5.76 5.46
CA GLY A 118 -5.04 5.64 6.61
C GLY A 118 -6.15 4.61 6.40
N LEU A 119 -6.78 4.61 5.22
CA LEU A 119 -7.82 3.64 4.86
C LEU A 119 -7.26 2.21 4.81
N ALA A 120 -6.09 2.01 4.20
CA ALA A 120 -5.45 0.70 4.17
C ALA A 120 -5.08 0.19 5.57
N MET A 121 -4.57 1.07 6.44
CA MET A 121 -4.31 0.73 7.84
C MET A 121 -5.59 0.34 8.60
N LEU A 122 -6.70 1.04 8.37
CA LEU A 122 -7.99 0.72 8.99
C LEU A 122 -8.51 -0.65 8.53
N VAL A 123 -8.42 -0.94 7.23
CA VAL A 123 -8.79 -2.24 6.66
C VAL A 123 -7.92 -3.36 7.25
N TRP A 124 -6.60 -3.16 7.33
CA TRP A 124 -5.67 -4.15 7.87
C TRP A 124 -5.91 -4.46 9.35
N ARG A 125 -6.32 -3.47 10.15
CA ARG A 125 -6.61 -3.65 11.59
C ARG A 125 -7.84 -4.50 11.88
N ARG A 126 -8.73 -4.71 10.89
CA ARG A 126 -9.92 -5.55 11.10
C ARG A 126 -9.51 -7.02 11.18
N PRO A 127 -9.97 -7.79 12.17
CA PRO A 127 -9.69 -9.22 12.21
C PRO A 127 -10.38 -9.92 11.04
N TRP A 128 -9.62 -10.50 10.11
CA TRP A 128 -10.12 -11.27 8.95
C TRP A 128 -10.74 -12.62 9.33
N SER A 129 -10.98 -12.87 10.62
CA SER A 129 -11.41 -14.15 11.21
C SER A 129 -12.82 -14.60 10.79
N GLY A 130 -13.53 -13.83 9.98
CA GLY A 130 -14.83 -14.20 9.39
C GLY A 130 -14.76 -14.70 7.94
N ILE A 131 -13.70 -14.36 7.18
CA ILE A 131 -13.66 -14.63 5.73
C ILE A 131 -13.19 -16.05 5.41
N PHE A 132 -12.43 -16.68 6.30
CA PHE A 132 -11.87 -18.03 6.12
C PHE A 132 -12.30 -19.03 7.21
N ARG A 133 -13.40 -18.78 7.93
CA ARG A 133 -13.97 -19.83 8.79
C ARG A 133 -14.39 -20.97 7.87
N ARG A 134 -13.63 -22.07 7.88
CA ARG A 134 -14.06 -23.32 7.27
C ARG A 134 -15.45 -23.65 7.83
N PRO A 135 -16.43 -24.03 6.99
CA PRO A 135 -17.71 -24.51 7.50
C PRO A 135 -17.41 -25.63 8.52
N PRO A 136 -18.14 -25.70 9.64
CA PRO A 136 -17.95 -26.78 10.61
C PRO A 136 -18.05 -28.09 9.83
N THR A 137 -16.95 -28.83 9.78
CA THR A 137 -16.94 -30.16 9.20
C THR A 137 -17.94 -30.98 10.00
N GLU A 138 -19.09 -31.28 9.39
CA GLU A 138 -20.06 -32.22 9.95
C GLU A 138 -19.29 -33.49 10.33
N SER A 139 -19.34 -33.82 11.62
CA SER A 139 -18.74 -35.05 12.10
C SER A 139 -19.51 -36.20 11.44
N PRO A 140 -18.85 -37.18 10.80
CA PRO A 140 -19.57 -38.31 10.24
C PRO A 140 -20.36 -39.03 11.34
N PRO A 141 -21.57 -39.54 11.04
CA PRO A 141 -22.42 -40.18 12.03
C PRO A 141 -21.69 -41.36 12.67
N ARG A 142 -21.64 -41.38 14.01
CA ARG A 142 -21.15 -42.54 14.76
C ARG A 142 -22.11 -43.69 14.50
N ARG A 143 -21.58 -44.79 13.95
CA ARG A 143 -22.25 -46.08 13.89
C ARG A 143 -21.97 -46.86 15.17
#